data_AF-A0AAC9PWC2-F1
#
_entry.id   AF-A0AAC9PWC2-F1
#
_cell.length_a   1.000
_cell.length_b   1.000
_cell.length_c   1.000
_cell.angle_alpha   90.00
_cell.angle_beta   90.00
_cell.angle_gamma   90.00
#
_symmetry.space_group_name_H-M   'P 1'
#
loop_
_entity.id
_entity.type
_entity.pdbx_description
1 polymer ?
#
loop_
_entity_poly.entity_id
_entity_poly.type
_entity_poly.pdbx_seq_one_letter_code
_entity_poly.pdbx_strand_id
1 'polypeptide(L)'
;MNVLKIIVVTSLFFLINLVNSQSYKPSFRADMCDCLTLEMQKRKLTENAYKACFRETLSKYATLIDAQIVEEDINKKMLLGQLARKDLLISIRPELVYTCEAYFNHLESEKLSKKLIIREQARESDLEKFNQLVAMSPNTYSYFSRAQLHYNLGNLDAAETDIKSCIEINPNKDNIKSRRHELLLMALIHEERNNYTEAITLYDLAYFGEMDVEVAILRAVADKNNGGSIANIPKLKDSAENVLSSNKSSRRRSTTSNQTRSQSQNKTPTTQSIQSKKKKDTSSLKKLFKIDD
;
A
#
# COMPACT_ATOMS: atom_id res chain seq x y z
N MET A 1 -43.48 64.69 -26.47
CA MET A 1 -42.61 64.28 -27.59
C MET A 1 -41.29 63.77 -27.01
N ASN A 2 -40.90 62.58 -27.47
CA ASN A 2 -39.63 61.86 -27.29
C ASN A 2 -39.34 61.08 -26.00
N VAL A 3 -39.60 59.78 -26.18
CA VAL A 3 -39.23 58.56 -25.47
C VAL A 3 -37.73 58.25 -25.64
N LEU A 4 -37.19 57.44 -24.71
CA LEU A 4 -36.17 56.40 -24.91
C LEU A 4 -34.68 56.80 -24.83
N LYS A 5 -33.99 56.39 -23.74
CA LYS A 5 -33.15 55.17 -23.75
C LYS A 5 -32.55 54.86 -22.37
N ILE A 6 -32.82 53.64 -21.94
CA ILE A 6 -32.18 52.86 -20.89
C ILE A 6 -30.70 52.66 -21.21
N ILE A 7 -29.80 52.89 -20.24
CA ILE A 7 -28.52 52.17 -20.15
C ILE A 7 -28.24 51.86 -18.67
N VAL A 8 -28.68 50.67 -18.28
CA VAL A 8 -28.19 49.91 -17.12
C VAL A 8 -27.03 49.06 -17.62
N VAL A 9 -25.78 49.49 -17.45
CA VAL A 9 -24.56 48.70 -17.68
C VAL A 9 -23.48 49.46 -16.90
N THR A 10 -22.79 48.98 -15.86
CA THR A 10 -21.99 47.75 -15.75
C THR A 10 -21.69 47.47 -14.26
N SER A 11 -22.66 46.98 -13.50
CA SER A 11 -22.37 46.24 -12.25
C SER A 11 -22.12 44.77 -12.58
N LEU A 12 -21.07 44.46 -13.35
CA LEU A 12 -20.76 43.07 -13.71
C LEU A 12 -19.30 42.86 -14.18
N PHE A 13 -18.31 43.42 -13.51
CA PHE A 13 -16.90 43.08 -13.76
C PHE A 13 -16.07 42.93 -12.48
N PHE A 14 -16.71 42.45 -11.41
CA PHE A 14 -16.05 42.00 -10.18
C PHE A 14 -16.60 40.65 -9.70
N LEU A 15 -16.92 39.76 -10.66
CA LEU A 15 -17.36 38.38 -10.42
C LEU A 15 -16.56 37.37 -11.28
N ILE A 16 -15.28 37.65 -11.57
CA ILE A 16 -14.41 36.71 -12.30
C ILE A 16 -13.31 36.10 -11.40
N ASN A 17 -13.14 36.58 -10.17
CA ASN A 17 -12.14 36.04 -9.22
C ASN A 17 -12.72 35.10 -8.14
N LEU A 18 -13.88 34.50 -8.39
CA LEU A 18 -14.51 33.49 -7.53
C LEU A 18 -14.91 32.24 -8.33
N VAL A 19 -14.22 31.95 -9.43
CA VAL A 19 -14.23 30.59 -9.97
C VAL A 19 -13.39 29.77 -9.00
N ASN A 20 -14.10 29.01 -8.17
CA ASN A 20 -13.61 27.97 -7.28
C ASN A 20 -12.19 27.51 -7.62
N SER A 21 -11.33 27.43 -6.61
CA SER A 21 -10.36 26.33 -6.53
C SER A 21 -11.17 25.02 -6.55
N GLN A 22 -11.68 24.65 -7.73
CA GLN A 22 -12.40 23.43 -7.96
C GLN A 22 -11.31 22.37 -7.84
N SER A 23 -11.20 21.77 -6.66
CA SER A 23 -10.27 20.67 -6.42
C SER A 23 -10.42 19.67 -7.56
N TYR A 24 -9.39 19.45 -8.37
CA TYR A 24 -9.46 18.58 -9.54
C TYR A 24 -9.70 17.10 -9.15
N LYS A 25 -9.43 16.73 -7.89
CA LYS A 25 -9.42 15.35 -7.41
C LYS A 25 -10.75 14.58 -7.61
N PRO A 26 -11.95 15.14 -7.35
CA PRO A 26 -13.22 14.44 -7.61
C PRO A 26 -13.39 14.10 -9.10
N SER A 27 -13.13 15.05 -10.00
CA SER A 27 -13.20 14.82 -11.45
C SER A 27 -12.14 13.81 -11.90
N PHE A 28 -10.92 13.91 -11.36
CA PHE A 28 -9.86 12.92 -11.61
C PHE A 28 -10.28 11.50 -11.19
N ARG A 29 -10.92 11.33 -10.02
CA ARG A 29 -11.44 10.04 -9.57
C ARG A 29 -12.54 9.51 -10.46
N ALA A 30 -13.44 10.36 -10.93
CA ALA A 30 -14.51 9.98 -11.85
C ALA A 30 -13.92 9.46 -13.17
N ASP A 31 -13.04 10.24 -13.81
CA ASP A 31 -12.41 9.84 -15.08
C ASP A 31 -11.54 8.57 -14.91
N MET A 32 -10.85 8.43 -13.77
CA MET A 32 -10.16 7.18 -13.44
C MET A 32 -11.13 6.01 -13.32
N CYS A 33 -12.26 6.17 -12.64
CA CYS A 33 -13.26 5.12 -12.48
C CYS A 33 -13.85 4.70 -13.83
N ASP A 34 -14.15 5.67 -14.71
CA ASP A 34 -14.66 5.39 -16.04
C ASP A 34 -13.67 4.56 -16.86
N CYS A 35 -12.39 4.96 -16.87
CA CYS A 35 -11.35 4.20 -17.57
C CYS A 35 -11.19 2.78 -16.99
N LEU A 36 -11.13 2.64 -15.67
CA LEU A 36 -10.99 1.33 -15.03
C LEU A 36 -12.19 0.43 -15.31
N THR A 37 -13.40 0.98 -15.29
CA THR A 37 -14.64 0.25 -15.60
C THR A 37 -14.62 -0.28 -17.04
N LEU A 38 -14.19 0.55 -18.00
CA LEU A 38 -14.04 0.15 -19.40
C LEU A 38 -12.94 -0.92 -19.59
N GLU A 39 -11.82 -0.82 -18.89
CA GLU A 39 -10.76 -1.83 -18.97
C GLU A 39 -11.20 -3.18 -18.41
N MET A 40 -11.98 -3.16 -17.32
CA MET A 40 -12.51 -4.37 -16.68
C MET A 40 -13.52 -5.12 -17.55
N GLN A 41 -14.23 -4.44 -18.45
CA GLN A 41 -15.12 -5.10 -19.43
C GLN A 41 -14.36 -5.92 -20.46
N LYS A 42 -13.11 -5.55 -20.75
CA LYS A 42 -12.28 -6.22 -21.77
C LYS A 42 -11.50 -7.39 -21.19
N ARG A 43 -11.03 -7.26 -19.95
CA ARG A 43 -10.09 -8.18 -19.31
C ARG A 43 -10.04 -7.98 -17.80
N LYS A 44 -9.42 -8.94 -17.09
CA LYS A 44 -9.02 -8.76 -15.70
C LYS A 44 -8.15 -7.50 -15.56
N LEU A 45 -8.47 -6.65 -14.58
CA LEU A 45 -7.68 -5.45 -14.28
C LEU A 45 -6.28 -5.86 -13.81
N THR A 46 -5.27 -5.21 -14.37
CA THR A 46 -3.85 -5.44 -14.05
C THR A 46 -3.21 -4.12 -13.64
N GLU A 47 -2.07 -4.15 -12.94
CA GLU A 47 -1.33 -2.93 -12.62
C GLU A 47 -0.93 -2.13 -13.87
N ASN A 48 -0.69 -2.80 -15.00
CA ASN A 48 -0.41 -2.13 -16.26
C ASN A 48 -1.62 -1.38 -16.82
N ALA A 49 -2.82 -1.98 -16.73
CA ALA A 49 -4.06 -1.31 -17.12
C ALA A 49 -4.36 -0.12 -16.20
N TYR A 50 -4.17 -0.29 -14.88
CA TYR A 50 -4.28 0.81 -13.92
C TYR A 50 -3.32 1.96 -14.24
N LYS A 51 -2.03 1.67 -14.46
CA LYS A 51 -1.01 2.67 -14.84
C LYS A 51 -1.31 3.32 -16.20
N ALA A 52 -1.96 2.60 -17.12
CA ALA A 52 -2.39 3.17 -18.40
C ALA A 52 -3.53 4.18 -18.20
N CYS A 53 -4.58 3.80 -17.47
CA CYS A 53 -5.66 4.72 -17.09
C CYS A 53 -5.12 5.95 -16.36
N PHE A 54 -4.23 5.75 -15.38
CA PHE A 54 -3.63 6.86 -14.65
C PHE A 54 -2.86 7.82 -15.56
N ARG A 55 -2.05 7.32 -16.50
CA ARG A 55 -1.30 8.18 -17.43
C ARG A 55 -2.22 8.95 -18.37
N GLU A 56 -3.26 8.31 -18.89
CA GLU A 56 -4.23 8.97 -19.77
C GLU A 56 -4.97 10.07 -19.00
N THR A 57 -5.53 9.76 -17.83
CA THR A 57 -6.22 10.74 -16.98
C THR A 57 -5.28 11.87 -16.59
N LEU A 58 -4.05 11.56 -16.15
CA LEU A 58 -3.06 12.55 -15.74
C LEU A 58 -2.75 13.58 -16.82
N SER A 59 -2.76 13.19 -18.10
CA SER A 59 -2.53 14.12 -19.21
C SER A 59 -3.60 15.22 -19.32
N LYS A 60 -4.84 14.90 -18.94
CA LYS A 60 -5.99 15.83 -18.95
C LYS A 60 -5.94 16.82 -17.78
N TYR A 61 -5.34 16.42 -16.65
CA TYR A 61 -5.30 17.21 -15.41
C TYR A 61 -3.94 17.85 -15.09
N ALA A 62 -2.92 17.63 -15.92
CA ALA A 62 -1.56 18.10 -15.67
C ALA A 62 -1.48 19.63 -15.41
N THR A 63 -2.19 20.42 -16.21
CA THR A 63 -2.22 21.89 -16.08
C THR A 63 -2.92 22.33 -14.80
N LEU A 64 -3.99 21.65 -14.39
CA LEU A 64 -4.71 21.92 -13.14
C LEU A 64 -3.87 21.58 -11.91
N ILE A 65 -3.07 20.51 -11.98
CA ILE A 65 -2.13 20.15 -10.91
C ILE A 65 -1.05 21.22 -10.78
N ASP A 66 -0.43 21.62 -11.90
CA ASP A 66 0.64 22.63 -11.87
C ASP A 66 0.14 24.02 -11.45
N ALA A 67 -1.14 24.34 -11.72
CA ALA A 67 -1.77 25.58 -11.29
C ALA A 67 -1.93 25.69 -9.77
N GLN A 68 -1.93 24.57 -9.04
CA GLN A 68 -1.97 24.57 -7.57
C GLN A 68 -0.60 24.82 -6.91
N ILE A 69 0.48 24.84 -7.69
CA ILE A 69 1.85 24.97 -7.19
C ILE A 69 2.30 26.43 -7.32
N VAL A 70 2.34 27.10 -6.16
CA VAL A 70 2.86 28.47 -6.03
C VAL A 70 4.34 28.41 -5.66
N GLU A 71 5.20 28.54 -6.66
CA GLU A 71 6.66 28.56 -6.51
C GLU A 71 7.27 29.40 -7.65
N GLU A 72 8.20 30.29 -7.30
CA GLU A 72 8.82 31.24 -8.24
C GLU A 72 10.00 30.61 -8.99
N ASP A 73 10.78 29.74 -8.31
CA ASP A 73 11.88 29.03 -8.95
C ASP A 73 11.35 27.95 -9.90
N ILE A 74 11.66 28.08 -11.19
CA ILE A 74 11.17 27.19 -12.25
C ILE A 74 11.59 25.73 -12.01
N ASN A 75 12.82 25.49 -11.58
CA ASN A 75 13.33 24.12 -11.35
C ASN A 75 12.65 23.50 -10.14
N LYS A 76 12.46 24.27 -9.07
CA LYS A 76 11.75 23.83 -7.87
C LYS A 76 10.27 23.59 -8.15
N LYS A 77 9.62 24.47 -8.93
CA LYS A 77 8.24 24.30 -9.37
C LYS A 77 8.07 23.01 -10.18
N MET A 78 8.98 22.74 -11.12
CA MET A 78 8.96 21.49 -11.89
C MET A 78 9.11 20.25 -10.98
N LEU A 79 10.03 20.29 -10.02
CA LEU A 79 10.22 19.20 -9.05
C LEU A 79 8.96 18.97 -8.20
N LEU A 80 8.37 20.03 -7.66
CA LEU A 80 7.12 19.97 -6.91
C LEU A 80 5.98 19.40 -7.76
N GLY A 81 5.93 19.77 -9.04
CA GLY A 81 4.98 19.19 -10.00
C GLY A 81 5.15 17.69 -10.17
N GLN A 82 6.38 17.18 -10.24
CA GLN A 82 6.64 15.75 -10.33
C GLN A 82 6.25 15.01 -9.05
N LEU A 83 6.58 15.60 -7.89
CA LEU A 83 6.20 15.06 -6.58
C LEU A 83 4.68 14.98 -6.44
N ALA A 84 3.96 16.07 -6.73
CA ALA A 84 2.50 16.10 -6.64
C ALA A 84 1.83 15.00 -7.49
N ARG A 85 2.36 14.70 -8.68
CA ARG A 85 1.84 13.64 -9.56
C ARG A 85 2.17 12.23 -9.01
N LYS A 86 3.35 12.05 -8.42
CA LYS A 86 3.73 10.80 -7.76
C LYS A 86 2.87 10.55 -6.52
N ASP A 87 2.63 11.57 -5.72
CA ASP A 87 1.80 11.49 -4.52
C ASP A 87 0.35 11.20 -4.90
N LEU A 88 -0.16 11.83 -5.97
CA LEU A 88 -1.48 11.53 -6.53
C LEU A 88 -1.60 10.07 -6.98
N LEU A 89 -0.58 9.50 -7.63
CA LEU A 89 -0.59 8.09 -8.04
C LEU A 89 -0.79 7.14 -6.85
N ILE A 90 -0.30 7.52 -5.68
CA ILE A 90 -0.37 6.74 -4.45
C ILE A 90 -1.70 6.99 -3.74
N SER A 91 -2.07 8.26 -3.52
CA SER A 91 -3.26 8.63 -2.74
C SER A 91 -4.56 8.22 -3.44
N ILE A 92 -4.58 8.23 -4.77
CA ILE A 92 -5.82 7.99 -5.51
C ILE A 92 -6.34 6.56 -5.39
N ARG A 93 -5.46 5.57 -5.13
CA ARG A 93 -5.87 4.16 -5.04
C ARG A 93 -6.84 3.90 -3.88
N PRO A 94 -6.51 4.20 -2.61
CA PRO A 94 -7.47 4.05 -1.53
C PRO A 94 -8.68 4.99 -1.68
N GLU A 95 -8.54 6.16 -2.31
CA GLU A 95 -9.69 7.03 -2.61
C GLU A 95 -10.68 6.37 -3.59
N LEU A 96 -10.18 5.70 -4.64
CA LEU A 96 -10.99 4.99 -5.62
C LEU A 96 -11.77 3.82 -5.01
N VAL A 97 -11.29 3.20 -3.93
CA VAL A 97 -12.05 2.18 -3.19
C VAL A 97 -13.42 2.72 -2.77
N TYR A 98 -13.48 3.97 -2.33
CA TYR A 98 -14.73 4.61 -1.92
C TYR A 98 -15.55 5.12 -3.11
N THR A 99 -14.91 5.74 -4.10
CA THR A 99 -15.61 6.48 -5.15
C THR A 99 -15.87 5.70 -6.43
N CYS A 100 -15.30 4.50 -6.57
CA CYS A 100 -15.45 3.67 -7.76
C CYS A 100 -15.91 2.26 -7.39
N GLU A 101 -17.19 1.98 -7.64
CA GLU A 101 -17.80 0.69 -7.33
C GLU A 101 -17.15 -0.47 -8.11
N ALA A 102 -16.88 -0.28 -9.40
CA ALA A 102 -16.20 -1.29 -10.21
C ALA A 102 -14.83 -1.66 -9.64
N TYR A 103 -14.03 -0.66 -9.27
CA TYR A 103 -12.71 -0.89 -8.67
C TYR A 103 -12.79 -1.61 -7.32
N PHE A 104 -13.73 -1.20 -6.46
CA PHE A 104 -13.99 -1.88 -5.19
C PHE A 104 -14.39 -3.34 -5.37
N ASN A 105 -15.38 -3.62 -6.23
CA ASN A 105 -15.85 -4.97 -6.51
C ASN A 105 -14.75 -5.85 -7.10
N HIS A 106 -13.88 -5.28 -7.94
CA HIS A 106 -12.70 -5.99 -8.44
C HIS A 106 -11.76 -6.43 -7.31
N LEU A 107 -11.43 -5.51 -6.39
CA LEU A 107 -10.53 -5.81 -5.27
C LEU A 107 -11.10 -6.91 -4.36
N GLU A 108 -12.39 -6.84 -4.04
CA GLU A 108 -13.07 -7.87 -3.24
C GLU A 108 -13.11 -9.22 -3.96
N SER A 109 -13.40 -9.22 -5.26
CA SER A 109 -13.39 -10.45 -6.08
C SER A 109 -12.00 -11.07 -6.14
N GLU A 110 -10.95 -10.27 -6.31
CA GLU A 110 -9.56 -10.75 -6.32
C GLU A 110 -9.15 -11.33 -4.97
N LYS A 111 -9.48 -10.63 -3.88
CA LYS A 111 -9.23 -11.09 -2.51
C LYS A 111 -9.93 -12.41 -2.24
N LEU A 112 -11.21 -12.52 -2.60
CA LEU A 112 -12.00 -13.75 -2.45
C LEU A 112 -11.41 -14.89 -3.29
N SER A 113 -11.10 -14.65 -4.56
CA SER A 113 -10.51 -15.65 -5.46
C SER A 113 -9.19 -16.21 -4.91
N LYS A 114 -8.26 -15.33 -4.49
CA LYS A 114 -7.00 -15.73 -3.87
C LYS A 114 -7.22 -16.57 -2.60
N LYS A 115 -8.17 -16.15 -1.75
CA LYS A 115 -8.54 -16.91 -0.55
C LYS A 115 -8.99 -18.33 -0.90
N LEU A 116 -9.94 -18.47 -1.84
CA LEU A 116 -10.51 -19.76 -2.24
C LEU A 116 -9.44 -20.70 -2.83
N ILE A 117 -8.57 -20.21 -3.71
CA ILE A 117 -7.47 -21.00 -4.29
C ILE A 117 -6.55 -21.55 -3.20
N ILE A 118 -6.22 -20.73 -2.19
CA ILE A 118 -5.35 -21.14 -1.09
C ILE A 118 -6.05 -22.15 -0.17
N ARG A 119 -7.35 -21.96 0.09
CA ARG A 119 -8.17 -22.89 0.89
C ARG A 119 -8.29 -24.25 0.22
N GLU A 120 -8.50 -24.28 -1.08
CA GLU A 120 -8.56 -25.52 -1.86
C GLU A 120 -7.26 -26.34 -1.74
N GLN A 121 -6.12 -25.66 -1.62
CA GLN A 121 -4.81 -26.29 -1.46
C GLN A 121 -4.47 -26.66 -0.01
N ALA A 122 -5.23 -26.15 0.97
CA ALA A 122 -4.97 -26.41 2.38
C ALA A 122 -5.54 -27.76 2.80
N ARG A 123 -4.74 -28.56 3.51
CA ARG A 123 -5.15 -29.89 3.96
C ARG A 123 -5.00 -30.01 5.47
N GLU A 124 -6.04 -30.51 6.12
CA GLU A 124 -6.04 -30.85 7.55
C GLU A 124 -4.86 -31.79 7.90
N SER A 125 -4.50 -32.71 6.99
CA SER A 125 -3.34 -33.60 7.17
C SER A 125 -2.00 -32.86 7.33
N ASP A 126 -1.89 -31.62 6.84
CA ASP A 126 -0.67 -30.83 6.99
C ASP A 126 -0.52 -30.27 8.43
N LEU A 127 -1.58 -30.25 9.25
CA LEU A 127 -1.54 -29.77 10.64
C LEU A 127 -0.59 -30.59 11.51
N GLU A 128 -0.53 -31.90 11.31
CA GLU A 128 0.33 -32.79 12.11
C GLU A 128 1.79 -32.32 12.08
N LYS A 129 2.27 -31.96 10.88
CA LYS A 129 3.61 -31.42 10.69
C LYS A 129 3.83 -30.10 11.45
N PHE A 130 2.85 -29.20 11.43
CA PHE A 130 2.97 -27.91 12.12
C PHE A 130 2.80 -28.03 13.63
N ASN A 131 2.00 -28.99 14.11
CA ASN A 131 1.91 -29.33 15.52
C ASN A 131 3.24 -29.84 16.06
N GLN A 132 3.88 -30.77 15.36
CA GLN A 132 5.22 -31.23 15.70
C GLN A 132 6.24 -30.09 15.67
N LEU A 133 6.17 -29.19 14.68
CA LEU A 133 7.07 -28.04 14.58
C LEU A 133 6.97 -27.12 15.81
N VAL A 134 5.75 -26.80 16.25
CA VAL A 134 5.52 -25.98 17.45
C VAL A 134 5.99 -26.72 18.71
N ALA A 135 5.77 -28.02 18.81
CA ALA A 135 6.20 -28.81 19.97
C ALA A 135 7.73 -28.93 20.09
N MET A 136 8.43 -29.07 18.96
CA MET A 136 9.89 -29.24 18.94
C MET A 136 10.65 -27.92 19.06
N SER A 137 10.13 -26.84 18.47
CA SER A 137 10.79 -25.54 18.46
C SER A 137 9.76 -24.41 18.46
N PRO A 138 9.18 -24.08 19.62
CA PRO A 138 8.23 -22.98 19.74
C PRO A 138 8.95 -21.65 19.50
N ASN A 139 8.67 -21.01 18.37
CA ASN A 139 9.23 -19.72 17.97
C ASN A 139 8.25 -18.96 17.04
N THR A 140 8.52 -17.69 16.76
CA THR A 140 7.65 -16.83 15.92
C THR A 140 7.29 -17.51 14.59
N TYR A 141 8.25 -18.18 13.95
CA TYR A 141 8.01 -18.87 12.68
C TYR A 141 7.10 -20.09 12.83
N SER A 142 7.27 -20.92 13.87
CA SER A 142 6.45 -22.12 14.05
C SER A 142 4.99 -21.77 14.28
N TYR A 143 4.72 -20.79 15.17
CA TYR A 143 3.36 -20.32 15.45
C TYR A 143 2.74 -19.62 14.25
N PHE A 144 3.46 -18.70 13.59
CA PHE A 144 2.93 -18.01 12.41
C PHE A 144 2.58 -18.99 11.28
N SER A 145 3.42 -20.01 11.05
CA SER A 145 3.17 -20.98 9.99
C SER A 145 1.92 -21.83 10.27
N ARG A 146 1.72 -22.22 11.53
CA ARG A 146 0.52 -22.96 11.93
C ARG A 146 -0.73 -22.08 11.91
N ALA A 147 -0.62 -20.82 12.34
CA ALA A 147 -1.70 -19.84 12.21
C ALA A 147 -2.16 -19.68 10.75
N GLN A 148 -1.21 -19.56 9.83
CA GLN A 148 -1.52 -19.43 8.41
C GLN A 148 -2.25 -20.67 7.88
N LEU A 149 -1.82 -21.88 8.28
CA LEU A 149 -2.55 -23.10 7.90
C LEU A 149 -3.96 -23.12 8.50
N HIS A 150 -4.11 -22.79 9.79
CA HIS A 150 -5.43 -22.69 10.41
C HIS A 150 -6.34 -21.69 9.69
N TYR A 151 -5.84 -20.50 9.35
CA TYR A 151 -6.60 -19.50 8.59
C TYR A 151 -7.05 -20.03 7.20
N ASN A 152 -6.14 -20.72 6.51
CA ASN A 152 -6.44 -21.33 5.21
C ASN A 152 -7.47 -22.46 5.32
N LEU A 153 -7.47 -23.21 6.43
CA LEU A 153 -8.48 -24.24 6.73
C LEU A 153 -9.80 -23.65 7.23
N GLY A 154 -9.87 -22.34 7.50
CA GLY A 154 -11.05 -21.69 8.09
C GLY A 154 -11.15 -21.82 9.62
N ASN A 155 -10.12 -22.37 10.27
CA ASN A 155 -10.01 -22.52 11.71
C ASN A 155 -9.59 -21.18 12.37
N LEU A 156 -10.46 -20.16 12.30
CA LEU A 156 -10.13 -18.78 12.65
C LEU A 156 -9.67 -18.58 14.10
N ASP A 157 -10.32 -19.25 15.07
CA ASP A 157 -9.97 -19.14 16.49
C ASP A 157 -8.57 -19.70 16.80
N ALA A 158 -8.25 -20.83 16.18
CA ALA A 158 -6.93 -21.44 16.30
C ALA A 158 -5.86 -20.57 15.62
N ALA A 159 -6.17 -20.00 14.45
CA ALA A 159 -5.28 -19.07 13.76
C ALA A 159 -4.96 -17.84 14.61
N GLU A 160 -5.98 -17.22 15.20
CA GLU A 160 -5.82 -16.06 16.07
C GLU A 160 -4.99 -16.37 17.32
N THR A 161 -5.24 -17.53 17.95
CA THR A 161 -4.49 -18.00 19.12
C THR A 161 -3.00 -18.13 18.79
N ASP A 162 -2.66 -18.77 17.66
CA ASP A 162 -1.27 -18.92 17.23
C ASP A 162 -0.62 -17.57 16.88
N ILE A 163 -1.36 -16.62 16.28
CA ILE A 163 -0.82 -15.28 16.02
C ILE A 163 -0.52 -14.54 17.33
N LYS A 164 -1.39 -14.65 18.35
CA LYS A 164 -1.14 -14.06 19.67
C LYS A 164 0.14 -14.61 20.28
N SER A 165 0.31 -15.94 20.27
CA SER A 165 1.55 -16.58 20.73
C SER A 165 2.76 -16.13 19.92
N CYS A 166 2.63 -16.01 18.60
CA CYS A 166 3.68 -15.51 17.71
C CYS A 166 4.15 -14.09 18.09
N ILE A 167 3.20 -13.18 18.34
CA ILE A 167 3.46 -11.80 18.76
C ILE A 167 4.09 -11.73 20.16
N GLU A 168 3.61 -12.56 21.09
CA GLU A 168 4.06 -12.55 22.49
C GLU A 168 5.54 -12.90 22.63
N ILE A 169 5.98 -13.95 21.92
CA ILE A 169 7.35 -14.47 21.97
C ILE A 169 8.32 -13.72 21.03
N ASN A 170 7.82 -12.81 20.19
CA ASN A 170 8.66 -12.04 19.29
C ASN A 170 9.59 -11.11 20.11
N PRO A 171 10.93 -11.29 20.04
CA PRO A 171 11.85 -10.49 20.83
C PRO A 171 11.85 -9.00 20.41
N ASN A 172 11.34 -8.69 19.22
CA ASN A 172 11.20 -7.34 18.69
C ASN A 172 9.74 -6.90 18.64
N LYS A 173 8.87 -7.41 19.52
CA LYS A 173 7.44 -7.10 19.48
C LYS A 173 7.12 -5.60 19.49
N ASP A 174 7.92 -4.76 20.15
CA ASP A 174 7.68 -3.31 20.15
C ASP A 174 7.96 -2.64 18.79
N ASN A 175 8.69 -3.31 17.90
CA ASN A 175 8.90 -2.86 16.53
C ASN A 175 7.76 -3.38 15.64
N ILE A 176 6.91 -2.45 15.19
CA ILE A 176 5.78 -2.73 14.28
C ILE A 176 6.24 -3.49 13.03
N LYS A 177 7.39 -3.13 12.46
CA LYS A 177 7.91 -3.75 11.23
C LYS A 177 8.13 -5.25 11.40
N SER A 178 8.53 -5.69 12.59
CA SER A 178 8.74 -7.11 12.91
C SER A 178 7.47 -7.87 13.26
N ARG A 179 6.31 -7.20 13.38
CA ARG A 179 5.00 -7.84 13.59
C ARG A 179 4.01 -7.59 12.45
N ARG A 180 4.45 -6.98 11.34
CA ARG A 180 3.56 -6.55 10.26
C ARG A 180 2.77 -7.70 9.65
N HIS A 181 3.39 -8.87 9.44
CA HIS A 181 2.71 -10.00 8.81
C HIS A 181 1.64 -10.60 9.74
N GLU A 182 1.93 -10.64 11.03
CA GLU A 182 1.04 -11.07 12.10
C GLU A 182 -0.18 -10.16 12.20
N LEU A 183 0.04 -8.84 12.19
CA LEU A 183 -1.03 -7.84 12.20
C LEU A 183 -1.94 -7.96 10.97
N LEU A 184 -1.35 -8.13 9.78
CA LEU A 184 -2.13 -8.30 8.55
C LEU A 184 -2.96 -9.59 8.55
N LEU A 185 -2.39 -10.71 9.00
CA LEU A 185 -3.15 -11.96 9.10
C LEU A 185 -4.27 -11.86 10.15
N MET A 186 -4.01 -11.20 11.28
CA MET A 186 -5.04 -10.95 12.29
C MET A 186 -6.15 -10.05 11.74
N ALA A 187 -5.81 -8.99 11.00
CA ALA A 187 -6.79 -8.11 10.35
C ALA A 187 -7.70 -8.91 9.40
N LEU A 188 -7.13 -9.81 8.58
CA LEU A 188 -7.89 -10.69 7.69
C LEU A 188 -8.82 -11.65 8.45
N ILE A 189 -8.38 -12.20 9.59
CA ILE A 189 -9.23 -13.03 10.47
C ILE A 189 -10.43 -12.22 10.97
N HIS A 190 -10.20 -10.98 11.42
CA HIS A 190 -11.26 -10.10 11.89
C HIS A 190 -12.22 -9.69 10.77
N GLU A 191 -11.73 -9.41 9.57
CA GLU A 191 -12.58 -9.16 8.40
C GLU A 191 -13.46 -10.36 8.07
N GLU A 192 -12.94 -11.59 8.12
CA GLU A 192 -13.73 -12.78 7.82
C GLU A 192 -14.83 -13.05 8.86
N ARG A 193 -14.65 -12.54 10.08
CA ARG A 193 -15.70 -12.52 11.10
C ARG A 193 -16.62 -11.30 11.01
N ASN A 194 -16.49 -10.47 9.98
CA ASN A 194 -17.16 -9.16 9.83
C ASN A 194 -16.87 -8.18 10.98
N ASN A 195 -15.81 -8.41 11.75
CA ASN A 195 -15.35 -7.47 12.78
C ASN A 195 -14.43 -6.42 12.15
N TYR A 196 -15.01 -5.58 11.29
CA TYR A 196 -14.26 -4.60 10.51
C TYR A 196 -13.61 -3.52 11.38
N THR A 197 -14.19 -3.19 12.54
CA THR A 197 -13.62 -2.17 13.44
C THR A 197 -12.24 -2.60 13.95
N GLU A 198 -12.10 -3.85 14.38
CA GLU A 198 -10.80 -4.39 14.80
C GLU A 198 -9.84 -4.53 13.62
N ALA A 199 -10.34 -5.00 12.46
CA ALA A 199 -9.52 -5.10 11.25
C ALA A 199 -8.91 -3.76 10.83
N ILE A 200 -9.69 -2.67 10.84
CA ILE A 200 -9.21 -1.31 10.53
C ILE A 200 -8.11 -0.90 11.50
N THR A 201 -8.30 -1.15 12.80
CA THR A 201 -7.30 -0.85 13.84
C THR A 201 -5.99 -1.61 13.58
N LEU A 202 -6.07 -2.88 13.22
CA LEU A 202 -4.91 -3.70 12.89
C LEU A 202 -4.22 -3.25 11.60
N TYR A 203 -4.97 -2.81 10.59
CA TYR A 203 -4.39 -2.22 9.39
C TYR A 203 -3.70 -0.88 9.65
N ASP A 204 -4.30 -0.01 10.46
CA ASP A 204 -3.70 1.26 10.88
C ASP A 204 -2.38 1.01 11.64
N LEU A 205 -2.32 -0.05 12.46
CA LEU A 205 -1.07 -0.49 13.11
C LEU A 205 -0.05 -1.08 12.13
N ALA A 206 -0.49 -1.81 11.11
CA ALA A 206 0.39 -2.44 10.12
C ALA A 206 0.92 -1.47 9.05
N TYR A 207 0.30 -0.28 8.93
CA TYR A 207 0.61 0.72 7.91
C TYR A 207 2.03 1.28 8.07
N PHE A 208 2.83 1.17 7.01
CA PHE A 208 4.25 1.56 7.03
C PHE A 208 4.53 2.97 6.48
N GLY A 209 3.50 3.79 6.26
CA GLY A 209 3.61 5.14 5.72
C GLY A 209 3.17 5.24 4.26
N GLU A 210 3.35 6.42 3.66
CA GLU A 210 2.66 6.84 2.43
C GLU A 210 2.82 5.87 1.26
N MET A 211 4.00 5.26 1.12
CA MET A 211 4.29 4.30 0.05
C MET A 211 3.64 2.92 0.24
N ASP A 212 3.07 2.62 1.43
CA ASP A 212 2.40 1.35 1.74
C ASP A 212 0.95 1.34 1.23
N VAL A 213 0.85 1.45 -0.09
CA VAL A 213 -0.41 1.52 -0.84
C VAL A 213 -1.27 0.28 -0.61
N GLU A 214 -0.65 -0.89 -0.49
CA GLU A 214 -1.36 -2.16 -0.31
C GLU A 214 -2.17 -2.16 0.98
N VAL A 215 -1.54 -1.80 2.11
CA VAL A 215 -2.23 -1.72 3.40
C VAL A 215 -3.27 -0.61 3.39
N ALA A 216 -3.00 0.51 2.73
CA ALA A 216 -3.99 1.58 2.58
C ALA A 216 -5.25 1.11 1.82
N ILE A 217 -5.09 0.29 0.77
CA ILE A 217 -6.22 -0.31 0.04
C ILE A 217 -6.96 -1.31 0.93
N LEU A 218 -6.27 -2.24 1.60
CA LEU A 218 -6.89 -3.23 2.49
C LEU A 218 -7.71 -2.55 3.60
N ARG A 219 -7.14 -1.51 4.20
CA ARG A 219 -7.79 -0.68 5.21
C ARG A 219 -9.01 0.05 4.66
N ALA A 220 -8.91 0.64 3.47
CA ALA A 220 -10.03 1.33 2.82
C ALA A 220 -11.17 0.36 2.45
N VAL A 221 -10.84 -0.86 2.03
CA VAL A 221 -11.81 -1.92 1.74
C VAL A 221 -12.55 -2.34 3.01
N ALA A 222 -11.82 -2.62 4.09
CA ALA A 222 -12.41 -2.97 5.38
C ALA A 222 -13.29 -1.84 5.94
N ASP A 223 -12.83 -0.59 5.85
CA ASP A 223 -13.59 0.59 6.28
C ASP A 223 -14.85 0.80 5.43
N LYS A 224 -14.78 0.65 4.11
CA LYS A 224 -15.97 0.72 3.25
C LYS A 224 -16.98 -0.39 3.58
N ASN A 225 -16.51 -1.62 3.83
CA ASN A 225 -17.37 -2.72 4.29
C ASN A 225 -18.02 -2.43 5.66
N ASN A 226 -17.38 -1.61 6.49
CA ASN A 226 -17.92 -1.12 7.75
C ASN A 226 -18.87 0.10 7.60
N GLY A 227 -19.24 0.48 6.38
CA GLY A 227 -20.06 1.68 6.09
C GLY A 227 -19.28 3.00 6.10
N GLY A 228 -17.95 2.94 6.08
CA GLY A 228 -17.06 4.08 6.02
C GLY A 228 -17.07 4.79 4.66
N SER A 229 -16.44 5.96 4.64
CA SER A 229 -16.36 6.81 3.44
C SER A 229 -14.96 7.35 3.24
N ILE A 230 -14.72 8.00 2.09
CA ILE A 230 -13.44 8.65 1.77
C ILE A 230 -12.95 9.62 2.87
N ALA A 231 -13.85 10.16 3.70
CA ALA A 231 -13.51 11.03 4.83
C ALA A 231 -12.74 10.30 5.95
N ASN A 232 -12.84 8.97 6.01
CA ASN A 232 -12.17 8.13 7.02
C ASN A 232 -10.72 7.80 6.65
N ILE A 233 -10.26 8.16 5.44
CA ILE A 233 -8.85 7.99 5.07
C ILE A 233 -7.99 8.82 6.03
N PRO A 234 -7.01 8.21 6.72
CA PRO A 234 -6.16 8.95 7.65
C PRO A 234 -5.49 10.13 6.95
N LYS A 235 -5.69 11.34 7.48
CA LYS A 235 -4.94 12.51 7.06
C LYS A 235 -3.52 12.35 7.58
N LEU A 236 -2.57 12.14 6.68
CA LEU A 236 -1.15 12.10 7.02
C LEU A 236 -0.77 13.44 7.66
N LYS A 237 -0.17 13.41 8.86
CA LYS A 237 0.54 14.58 9.38
C LYS A 237 1.78 14.74 8.50
N ASP A 238 1.90 15.90 7.86
CA ASP A 238 2.89 16.21 6.82
C ASP A 238 4.27 15.61 7.11
N SER A 239 4.60 14.54 6.39
CA SER A 239 5.94 13.93 6.40
C SER A 239 6.99 14.81 5.70
N ALA A 240 6.54 15.89 5.03
CA ALA A 240 7.37 16.88 4.33
C ALA A 240 8.34 17.64 5.24
N GLU A 241 8.05 17.80 6.54
CA GLU A 241 8.99 18.45 7.47
C GLU A 241 10.24 17.61 7.79
N ASN A 242 10.19 16.29 7.60
CA ASN A 242 11.29 15.39 7.99
C ASN A 242 12.31 15.11 6.86
N VAL A 243 12.02 15.50 5.62
CA VAL A 243 12.97 15.33 4.49
C VAL A 243 14.07 16.40 4.51
N LEU A 244 13.81 17.58 5.08
CA LEU A 244 14.78 18.68 5.17
C LEU A 244 15.68 18.62 6.42
N SER A 245 15.27 17.90 7.48
CA SER A 245 16.04 17.79 8.72
C SER A 245 17.07 16.64 8.72
N SER A 246 16.84 15.58 7.93
CA SER A 246 17.68 14.37 7.92
C SER A 246 18.98 14.48 7.10
N ASN A 247 19.11 15.48 6.22
CA ASN A 247 20.32 15.69 5.41
C ASN A 247 21.46 16.43 6.14
N LYS A 248 21.30 16.84 7.40
CA LYS A 248 22.35 17.53 8.18
C LYS A 248 23.17 16.61 9.10
N SER A 249 22.74 15.37 9.38
CA SER A 249 23.39 14.51 10.38
C SER A 249 24.34 13.43 9.82
N SER A 250 24.43 13.23 8.50
CA SER A 250 25.26 12.15 7.92
C SER A 250 26.68 12.57 7.49
N ARG A 251 27.08 13.83 7.67
CA ARG A 251 28.47 14.30 7.38
C ARG A 251 29.29 14.49 8.65
N ARG A 252 29.66 13.40 9.34
CA ARG A 252 30.87 13.36 10.19
C ARG A 252 31.23 11.95 10.68
N ARG A 253 32.10 11.25 9.94
CA ARG A 253 33.31 10.55 10.42
C ARG A 253 33.83 9.63 9.32
N SER A 254 34.84 10.10 8.59
CA SER A 254 35.82 9.22 7.93
C SER A 254 37.13 9.39 8.68
N THR A 255 37.44 8.48 9.59
CA THR A 255 38.78 8.34 10.16
C THR A 255 39.61 7.47 9.23
N THR A 256 40.71 8.07 8.79
CA THR A 256 41.93 7.51 8.19
C THR A 256 42.35 6.14 8.72
N SER A 257 42.75 5.23 7.82
CA SER A 257 43.97 4.44 8.00
C SER A 257 44.57 4.03 6.64
N ASN A 258 45.81 4.46 6.42
CA ASN A 258 46.73 3.96 5.41
C ASN A 258 46.99 2.46 5.61
N GLN A 259 47.17 1.69 4.52
CA GLN A 259 48.40 0.93 4.25
C GLN A 259 48.33 0.10 2.95
N THR A 260 49.22 0.48 2.02
CA THR A 260 50.13 -0.33 1.18
C THR A 260 49.66 -1.60 0.43
N ARG A 261 49.93 -1.54 -0.89
CA ARG A 261 50.04 -2.63 -1.88
C ARG A 261 51.06 -3.71 -1.49
N SER A 262 50.75 -4.96 -1.81
CA SER A 262 51.66 -5.89 -2.48
C SER A 262 50.88 -7.00 -3.21
N GLN A 263 51.32 -7.32 -4.44
CA GLN A 263 50.90 -8.46 -5.24
C GLN A 263 51.72 -9.69 -4.84
N SER A 264 51.14 -10.90 -4.84
CA SER A 264 51.85 -12.15 -5.15
C SER A 264 50.89 -13.31 -5.40
N GLN A 265 51.33 -14.23 -6.25
CA GLN A 265 50.62 -15.32 -6.90
C GLN A 265 50.58 -16.64 -6.10
N ASN A 266 49.66 -17.52 -6.54
CA ASN A 266 49.72 -19.00 -6.54
C ASN A 266 49.74 -19.78 -5.21
N LYS A 267 48.69 -20.60 -5.00
CA LYS A 267 48.74 -22.09 -5.01
C LYS A 267 47.44 -22.69 -4.43
N THR A 268 46.83 -23.61 -5.16
CA THR A 268 45.97 -24.71 -4.66
C THR A 268 46.87 -25.82 -4.07
N PRO A 269 46.42 -26.66 -3.10
CA PRO A 269 45.44 -27.74 -3.39
C PRO A 269 44.51 -28.22 -2.23
N THR A 270 43.39 -28.86 -2.60
CA THR A 270 42.65 -30.00 -1.92
C THR A 270 42.18 -29.85 -0.45
N THR A 271 41.00 -30.26 0.05
CA THR A 271 39.89 -31.13 -0.38
C THR A 271 38.67 -30.87 0.53
N GLN A 272 37.49 -31.36 0.10
CA GLN A 272 36.34 -31.82 0.90
C GLN A 272 35.24 -30.84 1.38
N SER A 273 34.13 -30.93 0.63
CA SER A 273 32.73 -31.12 1.04
C SER A 273 32.10 -30.19 2.08
N ILE A 274 31.03 -29.49 1.68
CA ILE A 274 29.64 -29.79 2.06
C ILE A 274 28.71 -29.09 1.07
N GLN A 275 27.88 -29.89 0.40
CA GLN A 275 26.77 -29.43 -0.43
C GLN A 275 25.59 -28.91 0.41
N SER A 276 24.89 -27.95 -0.20
CA SER A 276 23.46 -27.64 -0.03
C SER A 276 23.05 -26.68 1.11
N LYS A 277 23.09 -25.37 0.80
CA LYS A 277 22.05 -24.44 1.29
C LYS A 277 20.95 -24.39 0.24
N LYS A 278 19.89 -25.17 0.45
CA LYS A 278 18.62 -24.99 -0.28
C LYS A 278 18.08 -23.59 0.04
N LYS A 279 17.88 -22.79 -1.01
CA LYS A 279 17.21 -21.49 -0.98
C LYS A 279 15.88 -21.61 -0.24
N LYS A 280 15.63 -20.71 0.71
CA LYS A 280 14.34 -20.50 1.35
C LYS A 280 13.30 -20.25 0.26
N ASP A 281 12.32 -21.14 0.15
CA ASP A 281 11.19 -20.96 -0.74
C ASP A 281 10.18 -20.02 -0.07
N THR A 282 10.38 -18.72 -0.28
CA THR A 282 9.43 -17.66 0.11
C THR A 282 8.42 -17.38 -1.01
N SER A 283 8.23 -18.30 -1.96
CA SER A 283 7.39 -18.06 -3.15
C SER A 283 5.89 -18.05 -2.83
N SER A 284 5.45 -18.72 -1.76
CA SER A 284 4.06 -18.73 -1.29
C SER A 284 3.63 -17.39 -0.70
N LEU A 285 4.50 -16.70 0.03
CA LEU A 285 4.23 -15.41 0.69
C LEU A 285 4.06 -14.26 -0.31
N LYS A 286 4.78 -14.29 -1.43
CA LYS A 286 4.63 -13.28 -2.50
C LYS A 286 3.27 -13.35 -3.19
N LYS A 287 2.55 -14.48 -3.14
CA LYS A 287 1.28 -14.64 -3.87
C LYS A 287 0.08 -14.08 -3.12
N LEU A 288 0.15 -14.00 -1.79
CA LEU A 288 -0.94 -13.50 -0.95
C LEU A 288 -1.01 -11.96 -0.94
N PHE A 289 0.16 -11.30 -1.02
CA PHE A 289 0.32 -9.84 -0.90
C PHE A 289 0.76 -9.12 -2.20
N LYS A 290 0.87 -9.85 -3.33
CA LYS A 290 1.06 -9.18 -4.62
C LYS A 290 -0.30 -8.97 -5.27
N ILE A 291 -0.74 -7.73 -5.30
CA ILE A 291 -1.41 -7.20 -6.49
C ILE A 291 -0.31 -7.17 -7.57
N ASP A 292 -0.55 -7.85 -8.70
CA ASP A 292 0.47 -8.26 -9.68
C ASP A 292 1.50 -7.14 -10.01
N ASP A 293 2.79 -7.49 -10.10
CA ASP A 293 3.88 -6.55 -10.45
C ASP A 293 3.63 -5.73 -11.74
#